data_AF-A0A1Y4C5U2-F1
#
_entry.id   AF-A0A1Y4C5U2-F1
#
_cell.length_a   1.000
_cell.length_b   1.000
_cell.length_c   1.000
_cell.angle_alpha   90.00
_cell.angle_beta   90.00
_cell.angle_gamma   90.00
#
_symmetry.space_group_name_H-M   'P 1'
#
loop_
_entity.id
_entity.type
_entity.pdbx_description
1 polymer ?
#
loop_
_entity_poly.entity_id
_entity_poly.type
_entity_poly.pdbx_seq_one_letter_code
_entity_poly.pdbx_strand_id
1 'polypeptide(L)'
;MTIYGTIEYRMGDEGSKSEGFRASLIADEGKRYRLYRAGMLPYDDPFFEPLDGLSVKAEGEYEEETGYFRVDSVTLEDGTEAEDGTETDDTELN
;
A
#
# COMPACT_ATOMS: atom_id res chain seq x y z
N MET A 1 3.10 -0.09 14.37
CA MET A 1 1.99 0.89 14.36
C MET A 1 0.92 0.38 13.41
N THR A 2 -0.35 0.52 13.78
CA THR A 2 -1.47 -0.02 12.99
C THR A 2 -2.41 1.13 12.68
N ILE A 3 -2.73 1.32 11.40
CA ILE A 3 -3.62 2.39 10.93
C ILE A 3 -4.75 1.76 10.13
N TYR A 4 -5.98 2.12 10.46
CA TYR A 4 -7.18 1.74 9.72
C TYR A 4 -7.55 2.89 8.79
N GLY A 5 -7.83 2.58 7.53
CA GLY A 5 -8.16 3.58 6.55
C GLY A 5 -8.42 3.01 5.17
N THR A 6 -8.63 3.88 4.20
CA THR A 6 -8.82 3.50 2.80
C THR A 6 -7.55 3.75 2.01
N ILE A 7 -7.13 2.77 1.21
CA ILE A 7 -6.01 2.94 0.28
C ILE A 7 -6.48 3.75 -0.92
N GLU A 8 -5.68 4.73 -1.32
CA GLU A 8 -5.84 5.48 -2.55
C GLU A 8 -4.56 5.35 -3.36
N TYR A 9 -4.64 4.67 -4.49
CA TYR A 9 -3.58 4.49 -5.48
C TYR A 9 -3.85 5.42 -6.66
N ARG A 10 -3.37 6.65 -6.54
CA ARG A 10 -3.55 7.67 -7.58
C ARG A 10 -2.24 8.18 -8.12
N MET A 11 -2.29 8.58 -9.37
CA MET A 11 -1.18 9.25 -10.04
C MET A 11 -0.91 10.60 -9.34
N GLY A 12 0.32 10.78 -8.87
CA GLY A 12 0.74 12.05 -8.29
C GLY A 12 1.05 13.07 -9.39
N ASP A 13 0.51 14.29 -9.25
CA ASP A 13 0.71 15.50 -10.08
C ASP A 13 0.82 15.26 -11.60
N GLU A 14 -0.32 15.41 -12.27
CA GLU A 14 -0.41 15.51 -13.74
C GLU A 14 0.46 16.70 -14.23
N GLY A 15 1.65 16.42 -14.78
CA GLY A 15 2.50 17.43 -15.44
C GLY A 15 3.93 17.61 -14.89
N SER A 16 4.42 16.76 -13.97
CA SER A 16 5.82 16.79 -13.51
C SER A 16 6.53 15.46 -13.79
N LYS A 17 7.84 15.51 -14.08
CA LYS A 17 8.72 14.37 -14.45
C LYS A 17 8.79 13.19 -13.44
N SER A 18 8.06 13.27 -12.34
CA SER A 18 7.83 12.20 -11.37
C SER A 18 6.42 11.61 -11.51
N GLU A 19 5.96 11.44 -12.77
CA GLU A 19 4.75 10.70 -13.11
C GLU A 19 4.87 9.29 -12.56
N GLY A 20 4.02 8.96 -11.60
CA GLY A 20 3.98 7.64 -10.99
C GLY A 20 2.80 7.53 -10.04
N PHE A 21 2.27 6.32 -9.93
CA PHE A 21 1.18 6.02 -9.01
C PHE A 21 1.72 5.96 -7.59
N ARG A 22 1.02 6.62 -6.67
CA ARG A 22 1.39 6.69 -5.25
C ARG A 22 0.28 6.09 -4.42
N ALA A 23 0.63 5.10 -3.62
CA ALA A 23 -0.23 4.58 -2.59
C ALA A 23 -0.29 5.55 -1.40
N SER A 24 -1.50 5.95 -1.01
CA SER A 24 -1.76 6.74 0.19
C SER A 24 -2.79 6.01 1.05
N LEU A 25 -2.56 5.89 2.35
CA LEU A 25 -3.60 5.49 3.29
C LEU A 25 -4.29 6.73 3.83
N ILE A 26 -5.59 6.83 3.63
CA ILE A 26 -6.45 7.83 4.25
C ILE A 26 -6.97 7.21 5.54
N ALA A 27 -6.36 7.55 6.67
CA ALA A 27 -6.82 7.08 7.97
C ALA A 27 -8.26 7.53 8.24
N ASP A 28 -8.99 6.79 9.06
CA ASP A 28 -10.37 7.13 9.46
C ASP A 28 -10.46 8.54 10.09
N GLU A 29 -9.40 8.98 10.76
CA GLU A 29 -9.25 10.34 11.30
C GLU A 29 -9.09 11.44 10.22
N GLY A 30 -9.09 11.08 8.94
CA GLY A 30 -8.92 11.98 7.79
C GLY A 30 -7.46 12.34 7.48
N LYS A 31 -6.50 11.76 8.20
CA LYS A 31 -5.07 11.99 7.97
C LYS A 31 -4.54 11.09 6.87
N ARG A 32 -3.81 11.69 5.92
CA ARG A 32 -3.22 10.99 4.77
C ARG A 32 -1.78 10.59 5.05
N TYR A 33 -1.47 9.32 4.88
CA TYR A 33 -0.14 8.73 5.04
C TYR A 33 0.34 8.20 3.69
N ARG A 34 1.56 8.55 3.28
CA ARG A 34 2.16 7.99 2.06
C ARG A 34 2.72 6.62 2.38
N LEU A 35 2.34 5.61 1.62
CA LEU A 35 2.75 4.23 1.88
C LEU A 35 3.96 3.87 1.03
N TYR A 36 4.80 3.00 1.56
CA TYR A 36 5.83 2.31 0.81
C TYR A 36 6.18 0.99 1.49
N ARG A 37 6.81 0.07 0.76
CA ARG A 37 7.30 -1.20 1.33
C ARG A 37 8.81 -1.23 1.38
N ALA A 38 9.35 -1.98 2.33
CA ALA A 38 10.79 -2.14 2.49
C ALA A 38 11.42 -2.71 1.21
N GLY A 39 12.41 -2.00 0.65
CA GLY A 39 13.11 -2.45 -0.55
C GLY A 39 12.38 -2.17 -1.87
N MET A 40 11.17 -1.60 -1.84
CA MET A 40 10.46 -1.12 -3.02
C MET A 40 10.52 0.40 -3.14
N LEU A 41 10.37 0.91 -4.36
CA LEU A 41 10.23 2.34 -4.59
C LEU A 41 8.83 2.80 -4.09
N PRO A 42 8.70 4.03 -3.57
CA PRO A 42 7.43 4.57 -3.09
C PRO A 42 6.46 4.98 -4.22
N TYR A 43 6.73 4.54 -5.46
CA TYR A 43 6.01 4.86 -6.68
C TYR A 43 5.84 3.59 -7.50
N ASP A 44 4.68 3.43 -8.14
CA ASP A 44 4.35 2.29 -9.00
C ASP A 44 4.53 0.92 -8.31
N ASP A 45 4.24 0.84 -7.02
CA ASP A 45 4.26 -0.42 -6.28
C ASP A 45 2.97 -1.22 -6.58
N PRO A 46 3.05 -2.31 -7.36
CA PRO A 46 1.88 -3.06 -7.83
C PRO A 46 1.09 -3.72 -6.69
N PHE A 47 1.69 -3.83 -5.49
CA PHE A 47 1.01 -4.34 -4.31
C PHE A 47 -0.22 -3.51 -3.93
N PHE A 48 -0.19 -2.20 -4.16
CA PHE A 48 -1.28 -1.30 -3.80
C PHE A 48 -2.30 -1.09 -4.92
N GLU A 49 -2.00 -1.49 -6.15
CA GLU A 49 -2.92 -1.39 -7.29
C GLU A 49 -4.26 -2.11 -7.04
N PRO A 50 -4.30 -3.39 -6.60
CA PRO A 50 -5.56 -4.07 -6.30
C PRO A 50 -6.22 -3.60 -5.00
N LEU A 51 -5.51 -2.79 -4.19
CA LEU A 51 -6.00 -2.26 -2.92
C LEU A 51 -6.67 -0.89 -3.09
N ASP A 52 -6.60 -0.27 -4.27
CA ASP A 52 -7.21 1.05 -4.52
C ASP A 52 -8.70 1.08 -4.17
N GLY A 53 -9.07 2.04 -3.33
CA GLY A 53 -10.44 2.23 -2.87
C GLY A 53 -10.91 1.22 -1.81
N LEU A 54 -10.05 0.32 -1.35
CA LEU A 54 -10.39 -0.66 -0.31
C LEU A 54 -10.05 -0.14 1.09
N SER A 55 -10.93 -0.43 2.05
CA SER A 55 -10.67 -0.23 3.48
C SER A 55 -9.79 -1.35 4.01
N VAL A 56 -8.65 -0.97 4.56
CA VAL A 56 -7.63 -1.89 5.04
C VAL A 56 -7.07 -1.46 6.38
N LYS A 57 -6.52 -2.44 7.09
CA LYS A 57 -5.66 -2.28 8.24
C LYS A 57 -4.22 -2.39 7.77
N ALA A 58 -3.49 -1.28 7.74
CA ALA A 58 -2.07 -1.26 7.43
C ALA A 58 -1.25 -1.33 8.73
N GLU A 59 -0.34 -2.29 8.80
CA GLU A 59 0.58 -2.49 9.91
C GLU A 59 2.00 -2.19 9.44
N GLY A 60 2.71 -1.39 10.24
CA GLY A 60 3.98 -0.84 9.79
C GLY A 60 4.61 0.14 10.76
N GLU A 61 5.56 0.91 10.24
CA GLU A 61 6.29 1.93 10.98
C GLU A 61 6.23 3.26 10.24
N TYR A 62 5.92 4.34 10.95
CA TYR A 62 5.89 5.68 10.38
C TYR A 62 7.26 6.32 10.53
N GLU A 63 7.89 6.68 9.41
CA GLU A 63 9.14 7.43 9.38
C GLU A 63 8.86 8.92 9.36
N GLU A 64 9.06 9.57 10.52
CA GLU A 64 8.87 11.02 10.64
C GLU A 64 9.88 11.83 9.82
N GLU A 65 11.07 11.28 9.57
CA GLU A 65 12.14 11.93 8.82
C GLU A 65 11.79 12.12 7.34
N THR A 66 11.15 11.13 6.74
CA THR A 66 10.77 11.14 5.33
C THR A 66 9.29 11.48 5.13
N GLY A 67 8.47 11.33 6.18
CA GLY A 67 7.02 11.47 6.14
C GLY A 67 6.30 10.30 5.47
N TYR A 68 6.97 9.15 5.33
CA TYR A 68 6.41 7.94 4.73
C TYR A 68 6.08 6.90 5.81
N PHE A 69 5.05 6.10 5.54
CA PHE A 69 4.63 4.98 6.35
C PHE A 69 5.10 3.70 5.67
N ARG A 70 6.08 3.04 6.29
CA ARG A 70 6.58 1.74 5.87
C ARG A 70 5.54 0.69 6.23
N VAL A 71 4.92 0.11 5.22
CA VAL A 71 3.96 -0.97 5.36
C VAL A 71 4.71 -2.30 5.43
N ASP A 72 4.46 -3.08 6.47
CA ASP A 72 4.99 -4.43 6.67
C ASP A 72 3.92 -5.49 6.39
N SER A 73 2.65 -5.19 6.70
CA SER A 73 1.51 -6.05 6.37
C SER A 73 0.24 -5.22 6.15
N VAL A 74 -0.64 -5.71 5.29
CA VAL A 74 -1.96 -5.12 5.05
C VAL A 74 -3.02 -6.19 5.13
N THR A 75 -4.07 -5.92 5.93
CA THR A 75 -5.23 -6.80 6.04
C THR A 75 -6.45 -6.06 5.53
N LEU A 76 -7.16 -6.64 4.57
CA LEU A 76 -8.44 -6.13 4.08
C LEU A 76 -9.50 -6.24 5.18
N GLU A 77 -10.49 -5.35 5.17
CA GLU A 77 -11.61 -5.41 6.12
C GLU A 77 -12.39 -6.74 6.05
N ASP A 78 -12.40 -7.39 4.88
CA ASP A 78 -13.00 -8.72 4.66
C ASP A 78 -12.23 -9.86 5.38
N GLY A 79 -11.10 -9.54 6.03
CA GLY A 79 -10.24 -10.52 6.71
C GLY A 79 -9.22 -11.20 5.78
N THR A 80 -9.20 -10.81 4.51
CA THR A 80 -8.20 -11.29 3.54
C THR A 80 -6.88 -10.55 3.74
N GLU A 81 -5.80 -11.27 3.96
CA GLU A 81 -4.46 -10.69 4.02
C GLU A 81 -4.00 -10.34 2.60
N ALA A 82 -3.56 -9.10 2.39
CA ALA A 82 -3.04 -8.68 1.10
C ALA A 82 -1.65 -9.31 0.94
N GLU A 83 -1.58 -10.36 0.15
CA GLU A 83 -0.33 -11.06 -0.11
C GLU A 83 0.40 -10.34 -1.26
N ASP A 84 1.71 -10.15 -1.11
CA ASP A 84 2.56 -9.77 -2.24
C ASP A 84 2.47 -10.93 -3.22
N GLY A 85 1.67 -10.76 -4.28
CA GLY A 85 1.34 -11.81 -5.22
C GLY A 85 2.57 -12.35 -5.93
N THR A 86 3.30 -13.23 -5.27
CA THR A 86 3.98 -14.34 -5.91
C THR A 86 3.01 -15.50 -5.83
N GLU A 87 2.21 -15.65 -6.88
CA GLU A 87 1.55 -16.90 -7.23
C GLU A 87 2.58 -18.02 -7.09
N THR A 88 2.56 -18.76 -5.97
CA THR A 88 3.12 -20.11 -5.99
C THR A 88 2.10 -20.92 -6.76
N ASP A 89 2.32 -20.99 -8.08
CA ASP A 89 1.69 -21.98 -8.95
C ASP A 89 2.09 -23.36 -8.39
N ASP A 90 1.25 -23.87 -7.50
CA ASP A 90 1.25 -25.26 -7.09
C ASP A 90 0.64 -26.05 -8.26
N THR A 91 1.47 -26.35 -9.26
CA THR A 91 1.17 -27.46 -10.15
C THR A 91 1.85 -28.70 -9.58
N GLU A 92 1.14 -29.42 -8.71
CA GLU A 92 1.36 -30.85 -8.48
C GLU A 92 1.30 -31.59 -9.84
N LEU A 93 2.46 -31.85 -10.44
CA LEU A 93 2.59 -32.77 -11.57
C LEU A 93 2.75 -34.20 -11.03
N ASN A 94 1.61 -34.89 -10.99
CA ASN A 94 1.45 -36.31 -10.72
C ASN A 94 2.15 -37.20 -11.76
#